data_AF-A0A414WP04-F1
#
_entry.id   AF-A0A414WP04-F1
#
_cell.length_a   1.000
_cell.length_b   1.000
_cell.length_c   1.000
_cell.angle_alpha   90.00
_cell.angle_beta   90.00
_cell.angle_gamma   90.00
#
_symmetry.space_group_name_H-M   'P 1'
#
loop_
_entity.id
_entity.type
_entity.pdbx_description
1 polymer ?
#
loop_
_entity_poly.entity_id
_entity_poly.type
_entity_poly.pdbx_seq_one_letter_code
_entity_poly.pdbx_strand_id
1 'polypeptide(L)'
;MKYIFIILWICVWVTCTPIFAQQVSVLTYQNPNLSIDIRLADLLSRMTLEEKVGQLLCPLGWEMYEIHGSKVYPSGKFKQLIKERNAGMLWATYRADPWTKKTLANGLNPELSAKAGNALQKYVMENTRLGIPMFLAEEAPHGHMAIGATVFPTGIGMAATWSPELVKEVGQVIAKEIRSQGG
;
A
#
# COMPACT_ATOMS: atom_id res chain seq x y z
N MET A 1 -65.33 14.84 -14.39
CA MET A 1 -64.66 14.05 -13.33
C MET A 1 -64.07 12.71 -13.77
N LYS A 2 -64.60 12.01 -14.78
CA LYS A 2 -64.04 10.70 -15.23
C LYS A 2 -62.67 10.77 -15.94
N TYR A 3 -62.33 11.89 -16.59
CA TYR A 3 -61.08 12.04 -17.34
C TYR A 3 -59.85 12.43 -16.49
N ILE A 4 -60.06 12.97 -15.28
CA ILE A 4 -58.97 13.36 -14.37
C ILE A 4 -58.27 12.14 -13.77
N PHE A 5 -59.02 11.07 -13.49
CA PHE A 5 -58.47 9.82 -12.96
C PHE A 5 -57.65 9.02 -13.98
N ILE A 6 -57.96 9.14 -15.28
CA ILE A 6 -57.22 8.44 -16.35
C ILE A 6 -55.87 9.12 -16.62
N ILE A 7 -55.82 10.46 -16.58
CA ILE A 7 -54.58 11.22 -16.77
C ILE A 7 -53.61 10.99 -15.59
N LEU A 8 -54.13 10.89 -14.36
CA LEU A 8 -53.31 10.58 -13.18
C LEU A 8 -52.71 9.16 -13.22
N TRP A 9 -53.38 8.19 -13.84
CA TRP A 9 -52.84 6.83 -13.98
C TRP A 9 -51.72 6.73 -15.03
N ILE A 10 -51.79 7.51 -16.11
CA ILE A 10 -50.76 7.54 -17.15
C ILE A 10 -49.48 8.23 -16.64
N CYS A 11 -49.62 9.28 -15.81
CA CYS A 11 -48.46 9.96 -15.21
C CYS A 11 -47.70 9.09 -14.18
N VAL A 12 -48.36 8.13 -13.52
CA VAL A 12 -47.72 7.23 -12.54
C VAL A 12 -46.97 6.07 -13.20
N TRP A 13 -47.28 5.72 -14.45
CA TRP A 13 -46.58 4.66 -15.18
C TRP A 13 -45.30 5.11 -15.88
N VAL A 14 -45.13 6.42 -16.13
CA VAL A 14 -43.94 6.98 -16.81
C VAL A 14 -42.79 7.29 -15.84
N THR A 15 -43.03 7.30 -14.52
CA THR A 15 -42.02 7.70 -13.52
C THR A 15 -41.29 6.55 -12.82
N CYS A 16 -41.63 5.29 -13.14
CA CYS A 16 -40.99 4.10 -12.57
C CYS A 16 -40.32 3.25 -13.66
N THR A 17 -39.41 3.84 -14.44
CA THR A 17 -38.33 3.05 -15.02
C THR A 17 -37.31 2.81 -13.90
N PRO A 18 -37.14 1.58 -13.39
CA PRO A 18 -35.95 1.27 -12.60
C PRO A 18 -34.74 1.62 -13.45
N ILE A 19 -34.04 2.68 -13.06
CA ILE A 19 -32.68 2.94 -13.49
C ILE A 19 -31.91 1.71 -13.05
N PHE A 20 -31.62 0.81 -13.98
CA PHE A 20 -30.58 -0.19 -13.76
C PHE A 20 -29.33 0.63 -13.46
N ALA A 21 -28.98 0.73 -12.17
CA ALA A 21 -27.68 1.20 -11.76
C ALA A 21 -26.69 0.32 -12.53
N GLN A 22 -25.94 0.91 -13.47
CA GLN A 22 -24.84 0.21 -14.11
C GLN A 22 -23.93 -0.24 -12.98
N GLN A 23 -23.96 -1.54 -12.69
CA GLN A 23 -23.04 -2.13 -11.75
C GLN A 23 -21.66 -1.85 -12.32
N VAL A 24 -20.92 -0.95 -11.68
CA VAL A 24 -19.56 -0.61 -12.07
C VAL A 24 -18.82 -1.93 -12.15
N SER A 25 -18.54 -2.40 -13.37
CA SER A 25 -17.90 -3.69 -13.56
C SER A 25 -16.51 -3.56 -12.94
N VAL A 26 -16.25 -4.32 -11.88
CA VAL A 26 -14.92 -4.42 -11.29
C VAL A 26 -13.95 -4.76 -12.40
N LEU A 27 -12.89 -3.96 -12.56
CA LEU A 27 -11.88 -4.20 -13.59
C LEU A 27 -11.28 -5.59 -13.38
N THR A 28 -10.94 -6.29 -14.46
CA THR A 28 -10.52 -7.70 -14.38
C THR A 28 -9.32 -7.87 -13.45
N TYR A 29 -8.31 -6.99 -13.50
CA TYR A 29 -7.17 -7.02 -12.58
C TYR A 29 -7.52 -6.80 -11.09
N GLN A 30 -8.65 -6.14 -10.80
CA GLN A 30 -9.13 -5.88 -9.44
C GLN A 30 -9.98 -7.01 -8.87
N ASN A 31 -10.39 -7.99 -9.68
CA ASN A 31 -11.21 -9.11 -9.22
C ASN A 31 -10.35 -10.16 -8.49
N PRO A 32 -10.49 -10.34 -7.16
CA PRO A 32 -9.66 -11.27 -6.39
C PRO A 32 -9.98 -12.74 -6.66
N ASN A 33 -11.11 -13.05 -7.32
CA ASN A 33 -11.51 -14.42 -7.63
C ASN A 33 -10.86 -14.97 -8.91
N LEU A 34 -10.13 -14.14 -9.66
CA LEU A 34 -9.40 -14.55 -10.87
C LEU A 34 -7.94 -14.90 -10.54
N SER A 35 -7.34 -15.75 -11.37
CA SER A 35 -5.94 -16.12 -11.21
C SER A 35 -5.01 -14.91 -11.35
N ILE A 36 -3.82 -15.02 -10.75
CA ILE A 36 -2.78 -13.99 -10.85
C ILE A 36 -2.46 -13.70 -12.32
N ASP A 37 -2.31 -14.73 -13.16
CA ASP A 37 -1.96 -14.56 -14.58
C ASP A 37 -3.01 -13.76 -15.35
N ILE A 38 -4.30 -14.03 -15.14
CA ILE A 38 -5.39 -13.30 -15.79
C ILE A 38 -5.39 -11.83 -15.33
N ARG A 39 -5.25 -11.60 -14.03
CA ARG A 39 -5.23 -10.24 -13.46
C ARG A 39 -4.00 -9.46 -13.93
N LEU A 40 -2.84 -10.11 -14.01
CA LEU A 40 -1.58 -9.52 -14.44
C LEU A 40 -1.63 -9.17 -15.93
N ALA A 41 -2.12 -10.07 -16.78
CA ALA A 41 -2.26 -9.83 -18.21
C ALA A 41 -3.18 -8.63 -18.49
N ASP A 42 -4.34 -8.56 -17.81
CA ASP A 42 -5.24 -7.40 -17.90
C ASP A 42 -4.56 -6.11 -17.42
N LEU A 43 -3.89 -6.13 -16.26
CA LEU A 43 -3.19 -4.96 -15.74
C LEU A 43 -2.11 -4.45 -16.70
N LEU A 44 -1.21 -5.33 -17.15
CA LEU A 44 -0.11 -4.99 -18.05
C LEU A 44 -0.59 -4.46 -19.40
N SER A 45 -1.74 -4.95 -19.89
CA SER A 45 -2.37 -4.46 -21.12
C SER A 45 -2.90 -3.04 -20.99
N ARG A 46 -3.26 -2.61 -19.77
CA ARG A 46 -3.78 -1.27 -19.46
C ARG A 46 -2.70 -0.25 -19.15
N MET A 47 -1.49 -0.69 -18.81
CA MET A 47 -0.40 0.19 -18.40
C MET A 47 0.27 0.90 -19.59
N THR A 48 0.55 2.19 -19.43
CA THR A 48 1.45 2.91 -20.33
C THR A 48 2.90 2.46 -20.12
N LEU A 49 3.81 2.88 -21.01
CA LEU A 49 5.24 2.59 -20.85
C LEU A 49 5.78 3.24 -19.56
N GLU A 50 5.37 4.47 -19.28
CA GLU A 50 5.80 5.24 -18.10
C GLU A 50 5.36 4.57 -16.80
N GLU A 51 4.13 4.04 -16.75
CA GLU A 51 3.65 3.29 -15.58
C GLU A 51 4.43 1.98 -15.41
N LYS A 52 4.80 1.28 -16.50
CA LYS A 52 5.64 0.07 -16.45
C LYS A 52 7.03 0.38 -15.92
N VAL A 53 7.65 1.45 -16.42
CA VAL A 53 8.95 1.93 -15.91
C VAL A 53 8.84 2.33 -14.44
N GLY A 54 7.75 3.00 -14.06
CA GLY A 54 7.47 3.39 -12.69
C GLY A 54 7.46 2.22 -11.72
N GLN A 55 6.87 1.09 -12.11
CA GLN A 55 6.87 -0.13 -11.30
C GLN A 55 8.26 -0.75 -11.06
N LEU A 56 9.28 -0.37 -11.84
CA LEU A 56 10.66 -0.81 -11.67
C LEU A 56 11.51 0.14 -10.82
N LEU A 57 10.97 1.29 -10.41
CA LEU A 57 11.70 2.27 -9.60
C LEU A 57 11.68 1.88 -8.11
N CYS A 58 12.86 1.93 -7.49
CA CYS A 58 13.06 1.66 -6.07
C CYS A 58 13.79 2.82 -5.35
N PRO A 59 13.14 3.99 -5.19
CA PRO A 59 13.69 5.09 -4.40
C PRO A 59 13.64 4.83 -2.89
N LEU A 60 14.35 5.68 -2.15
CA LEU A 60 14.48 5.61 -0.69
C LEU A 60 13.22 6.15 0.01
N GLY A 61 12.76 5.48 1.07
CA GLY A 61 11.45 5.71 1.68
C GLY A 61 11.39 6.62 2.92
N TRP A 62 12.47 6.82 3.67
CA TRP A 62 12.43 7.50 4.98
C TRP A 62 12.10 9.00 4.94
N GLU A 63 12.07 9.61 3.75
CA GLU A 63 11.64 11.01 3.52
C GLU A 63 10.23 11.13 2.92
N MET A 64 9.54 10.01 2.70
CA MET A 64 8.27 9.97 1.96
C MET A 64 7.05 10.27 2.84
N TYR A 65 7.27 10.53 4.13
CA TYR A 65 6.22 10.82 5.09
C TYR A 65 6.58 12.02 5.98
N GLU A 66 5.55 12.63 6.56
CA GLU A 66 5.62 13.72 7.54
C GLU A 66 4.83 13.33 8.79
N ILE A 67 5.42 13.51 9.97
CA ILE A 67 4.78 13.21 11.26
C ILE A 67 4.27 14.53 11.86
N HIS A 68 2.96 14.65 12.07
CA HIS A 68 2.33 15.79 12.73
C HIS A 68 1.60 15.30 13.99
N GLY A 69 2.28 15.37 15.14
CA GLY A 69 1.76 14.81 16.40
C GLY A 69 1.57 13.29 16.29
N SER A 70 0.33 12.82 16.46
CA SER A 70 -0.02 11.39 16.39
C SER A 70 -0.47 10.92 15.00
N LYS A 71 -0.34 11.77 13.98
CA LYS A 71 -0.75 11.50 12.59
C LYS A 71 0.44 11.52 11.64
N VAL A 72 0.32 10.74 10.56
CA VAL A 72 1.32 10.67 9.50
C VAL A 72 0.66 10.99 8.16
N TYR A 73 1.36 11.75 7.32
CA TYR A 73 0.90 12.19 6.01
C TYR A 73 1.95 11.88 4.94
N PRO A 74 1.54 11.64 3.67
CA PRO A 74 2.50 11.57 2.56
C PRO A 74 3.18 12.92 2.38
N SER A 75 4.51 12.93 2.33
CA SER A 75 5.30 14.17 2.21
C SER A 75 5.16 14.82 0.84
N GLY A 76 5.56 16.08 0.73
CA GLY A 76 5.64 16.76 -0.58
C GLY A 76 6.50 15.98 -1.60
N LYS A 77 7.64 15.43 -1.16
CA LYS A 77 8.54 14.61 -1.99
C LYS A 77 7.83 13.37 -2.53
N PHE A 78 7.06 12.69 -1.69
CA PHE A 78 6.31 11.50 -2.10
C PHE A 78 5.26 11.82 -3.15
N LYS A 79 4.46 12.87 -2.92
CA LYS A 79 3.42 13.30 -3.86
C LYS A 79 4.02 13.63 -5.23
N GLN A 80 5.16 14.31 -5.24
CA GLN A 80 5.90 14.61 -6.47
C GLN A 80 6.39 13.33 -7.17
N LEU A 81 7.02 12.42 -6.43
CA LEU A 81 7.50 11.14 -6.96
C LEU A 81 6.39 10.33 -7.62
N ILE A 82 5.24 10.21 -6.98
CA ILE A 82 4.09 9.47 -7.54
C ILE A 82 3.57 10.15 -8.79
N LYS A 83 3.37 11.48 -8.74
CA LYS A 83 2.85 12.25 -9.88
C LYS A 83 3.74 12.17 -11.12
N GLU A 84 5.06 12.26 -10.93
CA GLU A 84 6.01 12.34 -12.05
C GLU A 84 6.46 10.98 -12.55
N ARG A 85 6.51 9.97 -11.68
CA ARG A 85 7.23 8.72 -11.96
C ARG A 85 6.42 7.46 -11.73
N ASN A 86 5.23 7.52 -11.14
CA ASN A 86 4.42 6.34 -10.80
C ASN A 86 5.25 5.23 -10.12
N ALA A 87 6.14 5.62 -9.19
CA ALA A 87 7.06 4.68 -8.55
C ALA A 87 6.28 3.53 -7.88
N GLY A 88 6.67 2.29 -8.19
CA GLY A 88 6.00 1.10 -7.67
C GLY A 88 6.54 0.60 -6.35
N MET A 89 7.69 1.11 -5.90
CA MET A 89 8.35 0.62 -4.69
C MET A 89 9.03 1.74 -3.91
N LEU A 90 9.16 1.56 -2.60
CA LEU A 90 10.10 2.27 -1.75
C LEU A 90 10.96 1.27 -1.00
N TRP A 91 12.23 1.60 -0.80
CA TRP A 91 13.13 0.83 0.07
C TRP A 91 13.42 1.60 1.36
N ALA A 92 13.39 0.88 2.49
CA ALA A 92 13.71 1.39 3.82
C ALA A 92 12.81 2.55 4.28
N THR A 93 11.50 2.40 4.14
CA THR A 93 10.52 3.43 4.55
C THR A 93 10.50 3.64 6.06
N TYR A 94 10.61 2.55 6.83
CA TYR A 94 10.53 2.60 8.30
C TYR A 94 11.90 2.67 8.97
N ARG A 95 12.98 2.67 8.19
CA ARG A 95 14.35 2.51 8.67
C ARG A 95 14.82 3.67 9.54
N ALA A 96 15.43 3.34 10.69
CA ALA A 96 15.99 4.34 11.59
C ALA A 96 17.43 4.03 12.02
N ASP A 97 18.37 4.85 11.53
CA ASP A 97 19.80 4.77 11.86
C ASP A 97 20.52 6.10 11.55
N PRO A 98 21.83 6.24 11.84
CA PRO A 98 22.58 7.47 11.58
C PRO A 98 22.58 7.95 10.11
N TRP A 99 22.45 7.04 9.14
CA TRP A 99 22.41 7.39 7.71
C TRP A 99 21.04 7.98 7.33
N THR A 100 19.94 7.43 7.85
CA THR A 100 18.60 8.00 7.62
C THR A 100 18.33 9.25 8.46
N LYS A 101 19.17 9.52 9.47
CA LYS A 101 19.01 10.61 10.46
C LYS A 101 17.68 10.53 11.23
N LYS A 102 17.04 9.35 11.24
CA LYS A 102 15.86 9.08 12.06
C LYS A 102 16.32 8.58 13.42
N THR A 103 15.76 9.19 14.46
CA THR A 103 16.00 8.89 15.87
C THR A 103 14.68 8.56 16.55
N LEU A 104 14.72 8.16 17.82
CA LEU A 104 13.51 7.95 18.62
C LEU A 104 12.61 9.21 18.71
N ALA A 105 13.17 10.40 18.49
CA ALA A 105 12.43 11.65 18.58
C ALA A 105 11.69 12.05 17.29
N ASN A 106 12.15 11.59 16.12
CA ASN A 106 11.62 12.03 14.82
C ASN A 106 11.29 10.88 13.85
N GLY A 107 11.56 9.63 14.25
CA GLY A 107 11.29 8.43 13.48
C GLY A 107 9.89 7.86 13.72
N LEU A 108 9.55 6.81 12.98
CA LEU A 108 8.28 6.12 13.12
C LEU A 108 8.42 5.05 14.20
N ASN A 109 7.66 5.19 15.29
CA ASN A 109 7.41 4.06 16.19
C ASN A 109 6.41 3.07 15.53
N PRO A 110 6.17 1.88 16.09
CA PRO A 110 5.34 0.85 15.43
C PRO A 110 3.93 1.32 15.04
N GLU A 111 3.27 2.12 15.89
CA GLU A 111 1.93 2.67 15.58
C GLU A 111 1.99 3.67 14.43
N LEU A 112 2.99 4.57 14.44
CA LEU A 112 3.18 5.55 13.38
C LEU A 112 3.62 4.88 12.07
N SER A 113 4.40 3.79 12.11
CA SER A 113 4.77 3.00 10.92
C SER A 113 3.54 2.46 10.20
N ALA A 114 2.61 1.83 10.95
CA ALA A 114 1.36 1.33 10.38
C ALA A 114 0.52 2.46 9.77
N LYS A 115 0.44 3.61 10.45
CA LYS A 115 -0.24 4.81 9.91
C LYS A 115 0.45 5.35 8.67
N ALA A 116 1.77 5.37 8.62
CA ALA A 116 2.55 5.81 7.47
C ALA A 116 2.28 4.90 6.26
N GLY A 117 2.40 3.58 6.43
CA GLY A 117 2.11 2.60 5.39
C GLY A 117 0.71 2.79 4.80
N ASN A 118 -0.31 2.89 5.66
CA ASN A 118 -1.69 3.14 5.23
C ASN A 118 -1.85 4.48 4.49
N ALA A 119 -1.23 5.55 4.97
CA ALA A 119 -1.33 6.87 4.35
C ALA A 119 -0.68 6.90 2.96
N LEU A 120 0.50 6.27 2.80
CA LEU A 120 1.20 6.18 1.52
C LEU A 120 0.42 5.30 0.53
N GLN A 121 -0.02 4.12 0.95
CA GLN A 121 -0.80 3.21 0.11
C GLN A 121 -2.10 3.87 -0.37
N LYS A 122 -2.85 4.48 0.55
CA LYS A 122 -4.08 5.19 0.23
C LYS A 122 -3.84 6.28 -0.81
N TYR A 123 -2.79 7.07 -0.65
CA TYR A 123 -2.46 8.12 -1.61
C TYR A 123 -2.20 7.56 -3.01
N VAL A 124 -1.39 6.50 -3.14
CA VAL A 124 -1.09 5.90 -4.45
C VAL A 124 -2.35 5.33 -5.09
N MET A 125 -3.18 4.61 -4.33
CA MET A 125 -4.41 4.03 -4.84
C MET A 125 -5.44 5.08 -5.30
N GLU A 126 -5.50 6.23 -4.62
CA GLU A 126 -6.47 7.30 -4.93
C GLU A 126 -5.97 8.31 -5.98
N ASN A 127 -4.65 8.45 -6.17
CA ASN A 127 -4.06 9.50 -7.00
C ASN A 127 -3.32 8.98 -8.24
N THR A 128 -3.35 7.67 -8.51
CA THR A 128 -2.84 7.08 -9.76
C THR A 128 -3.97 6.48 -10.57
N ARG A 129 -3.82 6.48 -11.91
CA ARG A 129 -4.88 6.06 -12.84
C ARG A 129 -5.34 4.61 -12.65
N LEU A 130 -4.41 3.71 -12.33
CA LEU A 130 -4.66 2.28 -12.16
C LEU A 130 -4.71 1.84 -10.69
N GLY A 131 -4.51 2.76 -9.74
CA GLY A 131 -4.59 2.46 -8.31
C GLY A 131 -3.72 1.28 -7.85
N ILE A 132 -2.56 1.06 -8.48
CA ILE A 132 -1.65 -0.04 -8.15
C ILE A 132 -1.00 0.27 -6.80
N PRO A 133 -1.15 -0.58 -5.77
CA PRO A 133 -0.51 -0.34 -4.49
C PRO A 133 1.02 -0.42 -4.63
N MET A 134 1.72 0.31 -3.76
CA MET A 134 3.18 0.36 -3.77
C MET A 134 3.76 -0.79 -2.94
N PHE A 135 4.93 -1.31 -3.33
CA PHE A 135 5.69 -2.26 -2.53
C PHE A 135 6.61 -1.53 -1.53
N LEU A 136 6.46 -1.78 -0.24
CA LEU A 136 7.31 -1.19 0.81
C LEU A 136 8.33 -2.23 1.25
N ALA A 137 9.54 -2.15 0.71
CA ALA A 137 10.61 -3.06 1.06
C ALA A 137 11.39 -2.56 2.26
N GLU A 138 11.73 -3.48 3.15
CA GLU A 138 12.37 -3.20 4.42
C GLU A 138 13.62 -4.05 4.61
N GLU A 139 14.49 -3.56 5.49
CA GLU A 139 15.73 -4.21 5.84
C GLU A 139 15.55 -4.97 7.15
N ALA A 140 15.82 -6.28 7.11
CA ALA A 140 15.65 -7.14 8.27
C ALA A 140 16.70 -8.25 8.44
N PRO A 141 18.01 -7.94 8.34
CA PRO A 141 19.07 -8.96 8.42
C PRO A 141 19.18 -9.62 9.80
N HIS A 142 18.76 -8.94 10.87
CA HIS A 142 18.81 -9.45 12.25
C HIS A 142 17.72 -8.81 13.12
N GLY A 143 16.51 -8.73 12.60
CA GLY A 143 15.43 -7.90 13.14
C GLY A 143 15.07 -6.79 12.16
N HIS A 144 13.81 -6.31 12.18
CA HIS A 144 13.40 -5.19 11.35
C HIS A 144 14.17 -3.94 11.79
N MET A 145 14.86 -3.27 10.86
CA MET A 145 15.69 -2.09 11.16
C MET A 145 14.86 -0.81 11.41
N ALA A 146 13.75 -0.94 12.15
CA ALA A 146 12.80 0.11 12.51
C ALA A 146 12.74 0.27 14.04
N ILE A 147 12.22 1.42 14.49
CA ILE A 147 12.12 1.73 15.92
C ILE A 147 11.09 0.80 16.58
N GLY A 148 11.48 0.20 17.70
CA GLY A 148 10.59 -0.64 18.51
C GLY A 148 10.49 -2.10 18.04
N ALA A 149 11.28 -2.51 17.06
CA ALA A 149 11.42 -3.90 16.64
C ALA A 149 12.46 -4.67 17.48
N THR A 150 12.33 -5.99 17.52
CA THR A 150 13.28 -6.88 18.20
C THR A 150 14.59 -6.94 17.42
N VAL A 151 15.72 -6.85 18.15
CA VAL A 151 17.07 -7.00 17.58
C VAL A 151 17.62 -8.38 17.97
N PHE A 152 17.91 -9.19 16.97
CA PHE A 152 18.51 -10.53 17.10
C PHE A 152 20.04 -10.46 16.95
N PRO A 153 20.77 -11.53 17.31
CA PRO A 153 22.16 -11.69 16.91
C PRO A 153 22.32 -11.54 15.39
N THR A 154 23.46 -10.98 14.96
CA THR A 154 23.76 -10.87 13.52
C THR A 154 23.93 -12.26 12.89
N GLY A 155 23.94 -12.34 11.55
CA GLY A 155 23.97 -13.61 10.82
C GLY A 155 25.02 -14.62 11.29
N ILE A 156 26.23 -14.15 11.65
CA ILE A 156 27.28 -15.03 12.19
C ILE A 156 26.94 -15.58 13.58
N GLY A 157 26.30 -14.77 14.44
CA GLY A 157 25.87 -15.19 15.77
C GLY A 157 24.70 -16.18 15.71
N MET A 158 23.75 -15.96 14.79
CA MET A 158 22.68 -16.94 14.52
C MET A 158 23.25 -18.24 13.94
N ALA A 159 24.20 -18.17 13.01
CA ALA A 159 24.84 -19.35 12.44
C ALA A 159 25.60 -20.19 13.48
N ALA A 160 26.19 -19.56 14.49
CA ALA A 160 26.91 -20.24 15.57
C ALA A 160 26.00 -21.15 16.45
N THR A 161 24.68 -21.01 16.36
CA THR A 161 23.72 -21.91 17.04
C THR A 161 23.60 -23.28 16.36
N TRP A 162 23.97 -23.39 15.07
CA TRP A 162 23.76 -24.58 14.24
C TRP A 162 22.31 -25.09 14.23
N SER A 163 21.31 -24.22 14.46
CA SER A 163 19.89 -24.58 14.50
C SER A 163 19.09 -23.86 13.40
N PRO A 164 18.83 -24.52 12.26
CA PRO A 164 17.92 -24.00 11.23
C PRO A 164 16.50 -23.74 11.75
N GLU A 165 16.02 -24.55 12.69
CA GLU A 165 14.71 -24.41 13.31
C GLU A 165 14.60 -23.09 14.09
N LEU A 166 15.63 -22.76 14.88
CA LEU A 166 15.68 -21.50 15.62
C LEU A 166 15.74 -20.30 14.66
N VAL A 167 16.52 -20.38 13.58
CA VAL A 167 16.58 -19.31 12.57
C VAL A 167 15.23 -19.12 11.87
N LYS A 168 14.49 -20.21 11.63
CA LYS A 168 13.13 -20.15 11.10
C LYS A 168 12.17 -19.45 12.07
N GLU A 169 12.26 -19.73 13.38
CA GLU A 169 11.46 -19.05 14.40
C GLU A 169 11.77 -17.55 14.45
N VAL A 170 13.06 -17.18 14.38
CA VAL A 170 13.48 -15.77 14.26
C VAL A 170 12.85 -15.11 13.04
N GLY A 171 12.92 -15.76 11.87
CA GLY A 171 12.29 -15.26 10.64
C GLY A 171 10.77 -15.07 10.77
N GLN A 172 10.07 -15.94 11.49
CA GLN A 172 8.64 -15.80 11.77
C GLN A 172 8.33 -14.61 12.67
N VAL A 173 9.17 -14.33 13.67
CA VAL A 173 9.01 -13.13 14.52
C VAL A 173 9.24 -11.87 13.71
N ILE A 174 10.33 -11.81 12.93
CA ILE A 174 10.63 -10.69 12.03
C ILE A 174 9.47 -10.43 11.08
N ALA A 175 8.93 -11.47 10.43
CA ALA A 175 7.81 -11.33 9.51
C ALA A 175 6.55 -10.75 10.17
N LYS A 176 6.23 -11.18 11.41
CA LYS A 176 5.10 -10.64 12.18
C LYS A 176 5.30 -9.17 12.53
N GLU A 177 6.50 -8.79 12.96
CA GLU A 177 6.80 -7.41 13.33
C GLU A 177 6.70 -6.48 12.12
N ILE A 178 7.36 -6.81 11.00
CA ILE A 178 7.28 -6.04 9.74
C ILE A 178 5.83 -5.88 9.30
N ARG A 179 5.08 -6.99 9.28
CA ARG A 179 3.69 -6.99 8.82
C ARG A 179 2.78 -6.11 9.67
N SER A 180 2.98 -6.11 10.99
CA SER A 180 2.20 -5.27 11.90
C SER A 180 2.47 -3.77 11.74
N GLN A 181 3.62 -3.42 11.18
CA GLN A 181 4.04 -2.04 10.92
C GLN A 181 3.73 -1.55 9.49
N GLY A 182 3.20 -2.42 8.62
CA GLY A 182 2.76 -2.06 7.27
C GLY A 182 3.68 -2.50 6.12
N GLY A 183 4.72 -3.29 6.41
CA GLY A 183 5.51 -3.99 5.40
C GLY A 183 4.95 -5.34 4.95
#